data_AF-A0A7Y5QE10-F1
#
_entry.id   AF-A0A7Y5QE10-F1
#
_cell.length_a   1.000
_cell.length_b   1.000
_cell.length_c   1.000
_cell.angle_alpha   90.00
_cell.angle_beta   90.00
_cell.angle_gamma   90.00
#
_symmetry.space_group_name_H-M   'P 1'
#
loop_
_entity.id
_entity.type
_entity.pdbx_description
1 polymer ?
#
loop_
_entity_poly.entity_id
_entity_poly.type
_entity_poly.pdbx_seq_one_letter_code
_entity_poly.pdbx_strand_id
1 'polypeptide(L)'
;MESRRVLLLSVQPLLSESLAQVLGRVEAVDLIGPYVLKDYTLTQLADEKPDMVLIAEQEDEREEETRFVARILEYYPNLPVIQVGLNSSVIRVYTSHTLPARSADLIDTIHSLPSRQHGC
;
A
#
# COMPACT_ATOMS: atom_id res chain seq x y z
N MET A 1 11.50 3.31 20.50
CA MET A 1 11.45 2.89 19.09
C MET A 1 10.07 3.27 18.60
N GLU A 2 9.96 4.01 17.49
CA GLU A 2 8.65 4.41 16.98
C GLU A 2 7.99 3.22 16.30
N SER A 3 6.82 2.82 16.79
CA SER A 3 6.02 1.76 16.18
C SER A 3 5.29 2.32 14.96
N ARG A 4 5.28 1.57 13.85
CA ARG A 4 4.58 1.92 12.62
C ARG A 4 3.18 1.33 12.65
N ARG A 5 2.18 2.17 12.45
CA ARG A 5 0.77 1.79 12.39
C ARG A 5 0.45 1.26 11.00
N VAL A 6 0.17 -0.03 10.90
CA VAL A 6 -0.06 -0.71 9.62
C VAL A 6 -1.52 -1.11 9.54
N LEU A 7 -2.25 -0.53 8.60
CA LEU A 7 -3.61 -0.95 8.28
C LEU A 7 -3.58 -2.17 7.36
N LEU A 8 -4.21 -3.28 7.75
CA LEU A 8 -4.35 -4.47 6.92
C LEU A 8 -5.77 -4.56 6.34
N LEU A 9 -5.85 -4.47 5.02
CA LEU A 9 -7.07 -4.68 4.25
C LEU A 9 -7.00 -6.03 3.53
N SER A 10 -8.05 -6.81 3.68
CA SER A 10 -8.17 -8.17 3.22
C SER A 10 -9.15 -8.24 2.06
N VAL A 11 -8.66 -8.74 0.94
CA VAL A 11 -9.48 -9.33 -0.12
C VAL A 11 -9.42 -10.86 -0.03
N GLN A 12 -8.29 -11.37 0.48
CA GLN A 12 -8.04 -12.80 0.67
C GLN A 12 -7.90 -13.18 2.16
N PRO A 13 -8.87 -13.90 2.76
CA PRO A 13 -8.90 -14.19 4.21
C PRO A 13 -7.69 -14.99 4.74
N LEU A 14 -7.22 -16.00 4.00
CA LEU A 14 -6.09 -16.84 4.46
C LEU A 14 -4.77 -16.08 4.46
N LEU A 15 -4.56 -15.20 3.47
CA LEU A 15 -3.38 -14.38 3.39
C LEU A 15 -3.36 -13.32 4.48
N SER A 16 -4.50 -12.65 4.70
CA SER A 16 -4.61 -11.63 5.74
C SER A 16 -4.41 -12.21 7.14
N GLU A 17 -4.90 -13.43 7.42
CA GLU A 17 -4.62 -14.10 8.69
C GLU A 17 -3.11 -14.37 8.86
N SER A 18 -2.46 -14.93 7.83
CA SER A 18 -1.02 -15.18 7.85
C SER A 18 -0.21 -13.90 8.06
N LEU A 19 -0.54 -12.83 7.32
CA LEU A 19 0.11 -11.53 7.46
C LEU A 19 -0.12 -10.93 8.85
N ALA A 20 -1.33 -11.04 9.40
CA ALA A 20 -1.63 -10.56 10.74
C ALA A 20 -0.81 -11.30 11.80
N GLN A 21 -0.64 -12.62 11.68
CA GLN A 21 0.20 -13.41 12.58
C GLN A 21 1.68 -13.04 12.48
N VAL A 22 2.19 -12.77 11.28
CA VAL A 22 3.59 -12.39 11.07
C VAL A 22 3.84 -10.98 11.61
N LEU A 23 3.00 -10.01 11.23
CA LEU A 23 3.15 -8.61 11.62
C LEU A 23 2.90 -8.38 13.11
N GLY A 24 1.95 -9.10 13.71
CA GLY A 24 1.67 -9.01 15.14
C GLY A 24 2.81 -9.50 16.05
N ARG A 25 3.83 -10.17 15.49
CA ARG A 25 5.05 -10.58 16.22
C ARG A 25 6.18 -9.54 16.12
N VAL A 26 6.00 -8.49 15.34
CA VAL A 26 7.03 -7.46 15.13
C VAL A 26 6.78 -6.32 16.12
N GLU A 27 7.68 -6.14 17.09
CA GLU A 27 7.54 -5.12 18.15
C GLU A 27 7.43 -3.67 17.63
N ALA A 28 7.91 -3.41 16.41
CA ALA A 28 7.87 -2.10 15.77
C ALA A 28 6.63 -1.90 14.85
N VAL A 29 5.65 -2.79 14.92
CA VAL A 29 4.41 -2.73 14.12
C VAL A 29 3.20 -2.74 15.03
N ASP A 30 2.33 -1.73 14.86
CA ASP A 30 1.00 -1.67 15.46
C ASP A 30 -0.03 -1.97 14.36
N LEU A 31 -0.57 -3.20 14.38
CA LEU A 31 -1.45 -3.68 13.32
C LEU A 31 -2.90 -3.25 13.57
N ILE A 32 -3.49 -2.60 12.58
CA ILE A 32 -4.90 -2.17 12.57
C ILE A 32 -5.66 -3.07 11.58
N GLY A 33 -6.66 -3.81 12.07
CA GLY A 33 -7.41 -4.80 11.28
C GLY A 33 -7.07 -6.26 11.64
N PRO A 34 -7.33 -7.24 10.74
CA PRO A 34 -7.69 -7.08 9.33
C PRO A 34 -9.13 -6.64 9.08
N TYR A 35 -9.34 -5.77 8.08
CA TYR A 35 -10.68 -5.38 7.60
C TYR A 35 -10.94 -5.92 6.19
N VAL A 36 -12.21 -6.12 5.84
CA VAL A 36 -12.60 -6.47 4.47
C VAL A 36 -12.53 -5.23 3.59
N LEU A 37 -11.78 -5.28 2.47
CA LEU A 37 -11.56 -4.12 1.60
C LEU A 37 -12.88 -3.50 1.10
N LYS A 38 -13.85 -4.34 0.73
CA LYS A 38 -15.15 -3.90 0.18
C LYS A 38 -15.97 -3.06 1.16
N ASP A 39 -15.80 -3.32 2.45
CA ASP A 39 -16.54 -2.64 3.52
C ASP A 39 -15.76 -1.46 4.10
N TYR A 40 -14.51 -1.29 3.70
CA TYR A 40 -13.61 -0.28 4.24
C TYR A 40 -13.66 1.02 3.43
N THR A 41 -13.66 2.16 4.12
CA THR A 41 -13.88 3.48 3.54
C THR A 41 -12.71 4.42 3.81
N LEU A 42 -12.56 5.45 2.97
CA LEU A 42 -11.54 6.50 3.18
C LEU A 42 -11.79 7.32 4.45
N THR A 43 -13.02 7.34 4.97
CA THR A 43 -13.34 7.99 6.26
C THR A 43 -12.75 7.20 7.41
N GLN A 44 -12.92 5.88 7.42
CA GLN A 44 -12.27 5.01 8.42
C GLN A 44 -10.75 5.12 8.35
N LEU A 45 -10.19 5.20 7.13
CA LEU A 45 -8.75 5.45 6.93
C LEU A 45 -8.29 6.75 7.61
N ALA A 46 -9.08 7.81 7.48
CA ALA A 46 -8.79 9.12 8.09
C ALA A 46 -8.83 9.08 9.62
N ASP A 47 -9.78 8.34 10.18
CA ASP A 47 -9.96 8.20 11.62
C ASP A 47 -8.84 7.34 12.24
N GLU A 48 -8.48 6.26 11.56
CA GLU A 48 -7.45 5.33 12.02
C GLU A 48 -6.05 5.91 11.88
N LYS A 49 -5.77 6.80 10.91
CA LYS A 49 -4.45 7.43 10.70
C LYS A 49 -3.27 6.42 10.67
N PRO A 50 -3.30 5.41 9.80
CA PRO A 50 -2.16 4.51 9.67
C PRO A 50 -0.95 5.22 9.04
N ASP A 51 0.24 4.70 9.30
CA ASP A 51 1.49 5.13 8.65
C ASP A 51 1.67 4.45 7.28
N MET A 52 0.98 3.33 7.04
CA MET A 52 0.93 2.63 5.75
C MET A 52 -0.30 1.73 5.65
N VAL A 53 -0.70 1.43 4.42
CA VAL A 53 -1.77 0.47 4.11
C VAL A 53 -1.16 -0.77 3.46
N LEU A 54 -1.54 -1.95 3.95
CA LEU A 54 -1.20 -3.25 3.38
C LEU A 54 -2.49 -3.92 2.87
N ILE A 55 -2.51 -4.28 1.59
CA ILE A 55 -3.64 -4.96 0.95
C ILE A 55 -3.21 -6.39 0.61
N ALA A 56 -3.93 -7.36 1.18
CA ALA A 56 -3.84 -8.76 0.80
C ALA A 56 -4.73 -9.01 -0.43
N GLU A 57 -4.10 -9.01 -1.61
CA GLU A 57 -4.71 -9.10 -2.95
C GLU A 57 -5.22 -10.51 -3.26
N GLN A 58 -6.35 -10.59 -3.97
CA GLN A 58 -6.79 -11.79 -4.69
C GLN A 58 -6.76 -11.54 -6.20
N GLU A 59 -6.17 -12.46 -6.97
CA GLU A 59 -5.91 -12.29 -8.41
C GLU A 59 -7.14 -11.99 -9.27
N ASP A 60 -8.34 -12.35 -8.80
CA ASP A 60 -9.62 -12.17 -9.49
C ASP A 60 -10.30 -10.82 -9.19
N GLU A 61 -9.89 -10.09 -8.14
CA GLU A 61 -10.54 -8.83 -7.69
C GLU A 61 -9.68 -7.57 -7.95
N ARG A 62 -8.70 -7.67 -8.84
CA ARG A 62 -7.69 -6.63 -9.11
C ARG A 62 -8.25 -5.25 -9.47
N GLU A 63 -9.40 -5.17 -10.13
CA GLU A 63 -9.97 -3.88 -10.55
C GLU A 63 -10.51 -3.06 -9.38
N GLU A 64 -11.15 -3.70 -8.40
CA GLU A 64 -11.66 -3.01 -7.20
C GLU A 64 -10.51 -2.54 -6.31
N GLU A 65 -9.52 -3.40 -6.12
CA GLU A 65 -8.29 -3.08 -5.40
C GLU A 65 -7.56 -1.90 -6.05
N THR A 66 -7.33 -1.96 -7.36
CA THR A 66 -6.62 -0.89 -8.08
C THR A 66 -7.38 0.44 -7.98
N ARG A 67 -8.71 0.43 -8.07
CA ARG A 67 -9.53 1.64 -7.87
C ARG A 67 -9.48 2.17 -6.45
N PHE A 68 -9.34 1.31 -5.45
CA PHE A 68 -9.19 1.74 -4.06
C PHE A 68 -7.80 2.33 -3.82
N VAL A 69 -6.73 1.67 -4.31
CA VAL A 69 -5.36 2.18 -4.26
C VAL A 69 -5.27 3.56 -4.92
N ALA A 70 -5.84 3.73 -6.13
CA ALA A 70 -5.84 5.01 -6.83
C ALA A 70 -6.51 6.11 -5.99
N ARG A 71 -7.64 5.81 -5.34
CA ARG A 71 -8.31 6.73 -4.42
C ARG A 71 -7.44 7.08 -3.20
N ILE A 72 -6.75 6.11 -2.59
CA ILE A 72 -5.83 6.43 -1.48
C ILE A 72 -4.74 7.40 -1.95
N LEU A 73 -4.10 7.14 -3.09
CA LEU A 73 -3.02 7.97 -3.60
C LEU A 73 -3.49 9.39 -3.98
N GLU A 74 -4.75 9.54 -4.39
CA GLU A 74 -5.34 10.85 -4.70
C GLU A 74 -5.61 11.68 -3.44
N TYR A 75 -6.23 11.08 -2.42
CA TYR A 75 -6.61 11.80 -1.19
C TYR A 75 -5.49 11.86 -0.13
N TYR A 76 -4.58 10.89 -0.14
CA TYR A 76 -3.50 10.72 0.83
C TYR A 76 -2.17 10.44 0.11
N PRO A 77 -1.61 11.41 -0.62
CA PRO A 77 -0.51 11.14 -1.53
C PRO A 77 0.72 10.56 -0.84
N ASN A 78 1.00 11.03 0.38
CA ASN A 78 2.16 10.61 1.16
C ASN A 78 1.94 9.31 1.95
N LEU A 79 0.80 8.64 1.82
CA LEU A 79 0.51 7.38 2.49
C LEU A 79 0.95 6.21 1.60
N PRO A 80 1.99 5.44 1.99
CA PRO A 80 2.42 4.28 1.22
C PRO A 80 1.34 3.19 1.24
N VAL A 81 1.12 2.58 0.08
CA VAL A 81 0.23 1.42 -0.07
C VAL A 81 1.04 0.24 -0.60
N ILE A 82 0.98 -0.89 0.09
CA ILE A 82 1.67 -2.12 -0.26
C ILE A 82 0.60 -3.16 -0.64
N GLN A 83 0.74 -3.81 -1.80
CA GLN A 83 -0.06 -4.96 -2.17
C GLN A 83 0.77 -6.23 -2.16
N VAL A 84 0.21 -7.28 -1.57
CA VAL A 84 0.80 -8.63 -1.48
C VAL A 84 -0.27 -9.63 -1.91
N GLY A 85 0.04 -10.50 -2.85
CA GLY A 85 -0.84 -11.60 -3.26
C GLY A 85 -0.19 -12.96 -2.99
N LEU A 86 -0.99 -14.00 -2.70
CA LEU A 86 -0.46 -15.35 -2.39
C LEU A 86 0.34 -15.98 -3.53
N ASN A 87 -0.08 -15.77 -4.77
CA ASN A 87 0.52 -16.38 -5.95
C ASN A 87 1.57 -15.47 -6.62
N SER A 88 1.74 -14.25 -6.12
CA SER A 88 2.68 -13.28 -6.65
C SER A 88 3.99 -13.38 -5.88
N SER A 89 5.09 -13.68 -6.58
CA SER A 89 6.44 -13.52 -6.03
C SER A 89 6.87 -12.05 -5.90
N VAL A 90 5.96 -11.11 -6.16
CA VAL A 90 6.18 -9.68 -6.21
C VAL A 90 5.34 -8.98 -5.15
N ILE A 91 6.00 -8.16 -4.33
CA ILE A 91 5.35 -7.15 -3.49
C ILE A 91 5.29 -5.86 -4.31
N ARG A 92 4.09 -5.27 -4.42
CA ARG A 92 3.91 -4.00 -5.11
C ARG A 92 3.86 -2.88 -4.09
N VAL A 93 4.68 -1.86 -4.27
CA VAL A 93 4.72 -0.69 -3.40
C VAL A 93 4.28 0.52 -4.22
N TYR A 94 3.21 1.16 -3.79
CA TYR A 94 2.67 2.37 -4.37
C TYR A 94 2.92 3.53 -3.43
N THR A 95 3.72 4.47 -3.89
CA THR A 95 3.94 5.75 -3.23
C THR A 95 3.65 6.83 -4.24
N SER A 96 2.90 7.86 -3.84
CA SER A 96 2.80 9.06 -4.65
C SER A 96 3.53 10.19 -3.95
N HIS A 97 4.22 11.01 -4.73
CA HIS A 97 4.86 12.21 -4.23
C HIS A 97 4.34 13.37 -5.07
N THR A 98 3.72 14.34 -4.41
CA THR A 98 3.32 15.58 -5.07
C THR A 98 4.55 16.45 -5.22
N LEU A 99 4.89 16.77 -6.46
CA LEU A 99 6.01 17.65 -6.79
C LEU A 99 5.48 18.98 -7.31
N PRO A 100 6.23 20.09 -7.13
CA PRO A 100 5.90 21.35 -7.79
C PRO A 100 5.79 21.15 -9.29
N ALA A 101 4.77 21.73 -9.92
CA ALA A 101 4.52 21.63 -11.36
C ALA A 101 5.46 22.53 -12.18
N ARG A 102 6.77 22.46 -11.95
CA ARG A 102 7.79 23.14 -12.75
C ARG A 102 8.45 22.12 -13.67
N SER A 103 8.81 22.56 -14.87
CA SER A 103 9.46 21.71 -15.86
C SER A 103 10.78 21.11 -15.36
N ALA A 104 11.54 21.87 -14.56
CA ALA A 104 12.79 21.40 -13.94
C ALA A 104 12.55 20.21 -12.99
N ASP A 105 11.57 20.32 -12.10
CA ASP A 105 11.23 19.26 -11.13
C ASP A 105 10.79 17.96 -11.83
N LEU A 106 10.05 18.06 -12.95
CA LEU A 106 9.67 16.90 -13.76
C LEU A 106 10.89 16.22 -14.41
N ILE A 107 11.79 16.99 -15.00
CA ILE A 107 13.00 16.49 -15.66
C ILE A 107 13.90 15.80 -14.64
N ASP A 108 14.14 16.43 -13.49
CA ASP A 108 14.95 15.87 -12.41
C ASP A 108 14.34 14.57 -11.87
N THR A 109 13.01 14.52 -11.74
CA THR A 109 12.30 13.31 -11.34
C THR A 109 12.53 12.18 -12.33
N ILE A 110 12.35 12.43 -13.64
CA ILE A 110 12.58 11.41 -14.69
C ILE A 110 14.02 10.88 -14.60
N HIS A 111 15.00 11.74 -14.37
CA HIS A 111 16.41 11.33 -14.24
C HIS A 111 16.71 10.57 -12.94
N SER A 112 15.96 10.80 -11.86
CA SER A 112 16.12 10.10 -10.59
C SER A 112 15.55 8.67 -10.59
N LEU A 113 14.69 8.34 -11.56
CA LEU A 113 14.09 7.02 -11.65
C LEU A 113 15.15 5.97 -12.02
N PRO A 114 15.14 4.79 -11.38
CA PRO A 114 16.08 3.73 -11.71
C PRO A 114 15.92 3.32 -13.18
N SER A 115 17.02 3.33 -13.92
CA SER A 115 17.04 2.90 -15.31
C SER A 115 16.71 1.41 -15.36
N ARG A 116 15.68 1.03 -16.14
CA ARG A 116 15.37 -0.37 -16.43
C ARG A 116 16.59 -1.01 -17.10
N GLN A 117 17.42 -1.73 -16.35
CA GLN A 117 18.43 -2.58 -16.95
C GLN A 117 17.69 -3.68 -17.70
N HIS A 118 17.70 -3.60 -19.03
CA HIS A 118 17.30 -4.73 -19.86
C HIS A 118 18.39 -5.76 -19.65
N GLY A 119 18.10 -6.77 -18.81
CA GLY A 119 19.00 -7.89 -18.60
C GLY A 119 19.32 -8.52 -19.96
N CYS A 120 20.61 -8.63 -20.26
CA CYS A 120 21.15 -9.38 -21.38
C CYS A 120 21.50 -10.79 -20.92
#